data_AF-A0A0D8XJ66-F1
#
_entry.id   AF-A0A0D8XJ66-F1
#
_cell.length_a   1.000
_cell.length_b   1.000
_cell.length_c   1.000
_cell.angle_alpha   90.00
_cell.angle_beta   90.00
_cell.angle_gamma   90.00
#
_symmetry.space_group_name_H-M   'P 1'
#
loop_
_entity.id
_entity.type
_entity.pdbx_description
1 polymer ?
#
loop_
_entity_poly.entity_id
_entity_poly.type
_entity_poly.pdbx_seq_one_letter_code
_entity_poly.pdbx_strand_id
1 'polypeptide(L)'
;MDMQPRPMWRTICNQHLMTSTGFCDFVEEEGNRQAANVRERKRMCNINVAFIELRNYIPTFPFEKRLSKIDTLNLAIAYINMLEGVLRFDCKTQLGKVEATGN
;
A
#
# COMPACT_ATOMS: atom_id res chain seq x y z
N MET A 1 -25.10 -8.15 22.33
CA MET A 1 -24.65 -8.28 20.93
C MET A 1 -23.14 -8.15 20.94
N ASP A 2 -22.42 -9.26 21.05
CA ASP A 2 -20.96 -9.28 21.10
C ASP A 2 -20.37 -9.03 19.71
N MET A 3 -19.95 -7.79 19.47
CA MET A 3 -19.19 -7.36 18.30
C MET A 3 -17.70 -7.67 18.53
N GLN A 4 -17.31 -8.92 18.29
CA GLN A 4 -15.90 -9.29 18.29
C GLN A 4 -15.17 -8.58 17.13
N PRO A 5 -14.08 -7.84 17.37
CA PRO A 5 -13.26 -7.29 16.31
C PRO A 5 -12.65 -8.43 15.49
N ARG A 6 -12.70 -8.31 14.15
CA ARG A 6 -12.19 -9.34 13.24
C ARG A 6 -10.75 -9.67 13.62
N PRO A 7 -10.37 -10.96 13.73
CA PRO A 7 -8.99 -11.33 13.97
C PRO A 7 -8.16 -10.71 12.85
N MET A 8 -7.19 -9.89 13.27
CA MET A 8 -6.11 -9.43 12.42
C MET A 8 -5.64 -10.63 11.60
N TRP A 9 -5.28 -10.41 10.35
CA TRP A 9 -4.48 -11.27 9.48
C TRP A 9 -3.12 -11.74 10.09
N ARG A 10 -2.97 -11.70 11.42
CA ARG A 10 -1.82 -11.99 12.28
C ARG A 10 -1.21 -13.39 12.12
N THR A 11 -1.65 -14.21 11.18
CA THR A 11 -1.05 -15.53 10.91
C THR A 11 -0.65 -15.77 9.44
N ILE A 12 -0.80 -14.80 8.53
CA ILE A 12 -0.45 -15.04 7.11
C ILE A 12 0.97 -14.56 6.72
N CYS A 13 1.60 -13.64 7.47
CA CYS A 13 3.05 -13.35 7.36
C CYS A 13 3.66 -12.99 8.74
N ASN A 14 3.35 -13.75 9.80
CA ASN A 14 3.80 -13.43 11.18
C ASN A 14 4.61 -14.57 11.83
N GLN A 15 5.65 -15.03 11.14
CA GLN A 15 6.79 -15.66 11.80
C GLN A 15 8.12 -14.98 11.44
N HIS A 16 8.15 -13.91 10.61
CA HIS A 16 9.43 -13.36 10.14
C HIS A 16 9.56 -11.84 10.08
N LEU A 17 8.71 -11.09 10.78
CA LEU A 17 8.94 -9.65 10.89
C LEU A 17 8.78 -9.17 12.33
N MET A 18 9.61 -9.69 13.23
CA MET A 18 10.05 -9.01 14.46
C MET A 18 11.27 -9.76 15.04
N THR A 19 12.42 -9.68 14.38
CA THR A 19 13.73 -9.78 15.05
C THR A 19 14.68 -8.79 14.41
N SER A 20 14.87 -7.68 15.13
CA SER A 20 15.94 -6.71 14.92
C SER A 20 17.28 -7.33 15.33
N THR A 21 17.76 -8.30 14.58
CA THR A 21 19.14 -8.77 14.63
C THR A 21 19.44 -9.39 13.27
N GLY A 22 20.45 -8.87 12.58
CA GLY A 22 20.89 -9.40 11.30
C GLY A 22 21.17 -10.90 11.41
N PHE A 23 20.30 -11.70 10.82
CA PHE A 23 20.53 -13.11 10.54
C PHE A 23 19.55 -13.58 9.45
N CYS A 24 19.70 -13.01 8.25
CA CYS A 24 19.11 -13.57 7.03
C CYS A 24 20.17 -14.40 6.32
N ASP A 25 20.67 -15.47 6.95
CA ASP A 25 21.39 -16.57 6.27
C ASP A 25 21.65 -17.70 7.27
N PHE A 26 20.63 -18.52 7.56
CA PHE A 26 20.88 -19.90 7.96
C PHE A 26 19.62 -20.74 7.79
N VAL A 27 19.38 -21.21 6.57
CA VAL A 27 18.79 -22.54 6.37
C VAL A 27 19.54 -23.15 5.22
N GLU A 28 20.29 -24.20 5.58
CA GLU A 28 20.99 -25.14 4.73
C GLU A 28 20.19 -25.47 3.45
N GLU A 29 20.85 -25.24 2.31
CA GLU A 29 20.31 -25.37 0.96
C GLU A 29 20.12 -26.86 0.59
N GLU A 30 19.10 -27.51 1.15
CA GLU A 30 18.69 -28.84 0.71
C GLU A 30 17.92 -28.76 -0.62
N GLY A 31 18.69 -28.79 -1.70
CA GLY A 31 18.23 -28.91 -3.08
C GLY A 31 17.96 -27.58 -3.76
N ASN A 32 18.66 -27.32 -4.88
CA ASN A 32 18.56 -26.10 -5.70
C ASN A 32 17.10 -25.64 -5.97
N ARG A 33 16.17 -26.59 -6.12
CA ARG A 33 14.73 -26.32 -6.33
C ARG A 33 14.04 -25.78 -5.07
N GLN A 34 14.34 -26.34 -3.91
CA GLN A 34 13.70 -25.95 -2.66
C GLN A 34 14.17 -24.56 -2.22
N ALA A 35 15.46 -24.28 -2.34
CA ALA A 35 16.01 -22.95 -2.07
C ALA A 35 15.45 -21.89 -3.04
N ALA A 36 15.28 -22.21 -4.32
CA ALA A 36 14.61 -21.32 -5.28
C ALA A 36 13.14 -21.03 -4.87
N ASN A 37 12.39 -22.03 -4.44
CA ASN A 37 11.01 -21.87 -3.98
C ASN A 37 10.93 -20.97 -2.74
N VAL A 38 11.84 -21.12 -1.78
CA VAL A 38 11.90 -20.29 -0.56
C VAL A 38 12.19 -18.83 -0.92
N ARG A 39 13.17 -18.58 -1.81
CA ARG A 39 13.48 -17.22 -2.29
C ARG A 39 12.27 -16.56 -2.94
N GLU A 40 11.54 -17.29 -3.78
CA GLU A 40 10.35 -16.76 -4.45
C GLU A 40 9.22 -16.46 -3.46
N ARG A 41 9.00 -17.34 -2.46
CA ARG A 41 8.02 -17.07 -1.39
C ARG A 41 8.36 -15.80 -0.62
N LYS A 42 9.65 -15.58 -0.30
CA LYS A 42 10.12 -14.36 0.36
C LYS A 42 9.87 -13.13 -0.52
N ARG A 43 10.20 -13.20 -1.82
CA ARG A 43 9.91 -12.14 -2.80
C ARG A 43 8.42 -11.80 -2.81
N MET A 44 7.55 -12.81 -2.81
CA MET A 44 6.10 -12.63 -2.83
C MET A 44 5.53 -12.09 -1.52
N CYS A 45 6.01 -12.50 -0.34
CA CYS A 45 5.58 -11.88 0.93
C CYS A 45 5.96 -10.39 0.94
N ASN A 46 7.17 -10.02 0.50
CA ASN A 46 7.58 -8.61 0.40
C ASN A 46 6.64 -7.78 -0.49
N ILE A 47 6.26 -8.30 -1.66
CA ILE A 47 5.30 -7.63 -2.55
C ILE A 47 3.93 -7.49 -1.87
N ASN A 48 3.45 -8.54 -1.20
CA ASN A 48 2.15 -8.49 -0.53
C ASN A 48 2.13 -7.51 0.65
N VAL A 49 3.25 -7.35 1.37
CA VAL A 49 3.42 -6.31 2.41
C VAL A 49 3.31 -4.93 1.80
N ALA A 50 4.03 -4.65 0.71
CA ALA A 50 3.93 -3.36 0.00
C ALA A 50 2.50 -3.08 -0.50
N PHE A 51 1.75 -4.10 -0.94
CA PHE A 51 0.33 -3.96 -1.30
C PHE A 51 -0.57 -3.63 -0.10
N ILE A 52 -0.22 -4.06 1.11
CA ILE A 52 -0.96 -3.69 2.33
C ILE A 52 -0.65 -2.23 2.67
N GLU A 53 0.61 -1.83 2.61
CA GLU A 53 1.02 -0.44 2.85
C GLU A 53 0.36 0.51 1.86
N LEU A 54 0.34 0.17 0.57
CA LEU A 54 -0.33 0.97 -0.46
C LEU A 54 -1.81 1.20 -0.13
N ARG A 55 -2.52 0.17 0.34
CA ARG A 55 -3.95 0.30 0.69
C ARG A 55 -4.19 1.26 1.84
N ASN A 56 -3.22 1.47 2.73
CA ASN A 56 -3.37 2.44 3.83
C ASN A 56 -3.39 3.89 3.33
N TYR A 57 -2.85 4.16 2.14
CA TYR A 57 -2.86 5.49 1.53
C TYR A 57 -4.06 5.73 0.61
N ILE A 58 -4.83 4.68 0.29
CA ILE A 58 -6.02 4.82 -0.55
C ILE A 58 -7.19 5.25 0.33
N PRO A 59 -7.87 6.37 0.02
CA PRO A 59 -9.03 6.79 0.78
C PRO A 59 -10.19 5.81 0.57
N THR A 60 -10.54 5.06 1.62
CA THR A 60 -11.67 4.11 1.65
C THR A 60 -12.51 4.31 2.90
N PHE A 61 -13.77 3.86 2.89
CA PHE A 61 -14.62 3.96 4.08
C PHE A 61 -14.16 3.00 5.18
N PRO A 62 -14.29 3.39 6.48
CA PRO A 62 -14.08 2.44 7.56
C PRO A 62 -15.06 1.27 7.38
N PHE A 63 -14.56 0.03 7.54
CA PHE A 63 -15.30 -1.23 7.37
C PHE A 63 -15.58 -1.70 5.92
N GLU A 64 -15.00 -1.03 4.93
CA GLU A 64 -15.09 -1.48 3.54
C GLU A 64 -14.33 -2.81 3.30
N LYS A 65 -14.80 -3.56 2.30
CA LYS A 65 -14.16 -4.82 1.89
C LYS A 65 -12.71 -4.56 1.49
N ARG A 66 -11.81 -5.50 1.81
CA ARG A 66 -10.41 -5.43 1.34
C ARG A 66 -10.38 -5.34 -0.19
N LEU A 67 -9.73 -4.29 -0.70
CA LEU A 67 -9.55 -4.05 -2.13
C LEU A 67 -8.79 -5.20 -2.80
N SER A 68 -9.23 -5.58 -4.01
CA SER A 68 -8.48 -6.51 -4.85
C SER A 68 -7.15 -5.88 -5.31
N LYS A 69 -6.21 -6.67 -5.85
CA LYS A 69 -4.93 -6.12 -6.34
C LYS A 69 -5.15 -5.11 -7.47
N ILE A 70 -6.05 -5.42 -8.40
CA ILE A 70 -6.36 -4.53 -9.52
C ILE A 70 -7.06 -3.26 -9.04
N ASP A 71 -8.02 -3.36 -8.12
CA ASP A 71 -8.72 -2.19 -7.57
C ASP A 71 -7.76 -1.30 -6.79
N THR A 72 -6.84 -1.91 -6.02
CA THR A 72 -5.80 -1.17 -5.29
C THR A 72 -4.96 -0.32 -6.25
N LEU A 73 -4.53 -0.89 -7.39
CA LEU A 73 -3.73 -0.17 -8.38
C LEU A 73 -4.55 0.93 -9.07
N ASN A 74 -5.76 0.63 -9.50
CA ASN A 74 -6.63 1.59 -10.19
C ASN A 74 -6.97 2.78 -9.28
N LEU A 75 -7.33 2.52 -8.02
CA LEU A 75 -7.65 3.56 -7.06
C LEU A 75 -6.42 4.41 -6.70
N ALA A 76 -5.24 3.80 -6.56
CA ALA A 76 -4.01 4.55 -6.32
C ALA A 76 -3.70 5.53 -7.46
N ILE A 77 -3.81 5.08 -8.72
CA ILE A 77 -3.62 5.94 -9.91
C ILE A 77 -4.65 7.08 -9.91
N ALA A 78 -5.92 6.76 -9.71
CA ALA A 78 -6.99 7.75 -9.66
C ALA A 78 -6.76 8.78 -8.55
N TYR A 79 -6.30 8.33 -7.39
CA TYR A 79 -6.05 9.20 -6.24
C TYR A 79 -4.86 10.15 -6.49
N ILE A 80 -3.75 9.66 -7.05
CA ILE A 80 -2.62 10.52 -7.46
C ILE A 80 -3.11 11.61 -8.42
N ASN A 81 -3.84 11.23 -9.48
CA ASN A 81 -4.38 12.18 -10.46
C ASN A 81 -5.32 13.21 -9.82
N MET A 82 -6.14 12.79 -8.86
CA MET A 82 -7.04 13.68 -8.11
C MET A 82 -6.24 14.71 -7.30
N LEU A 83 -5.22 14.26 -6.56
CA LEU A 83 -4.36 15.15 -5.77
C LEU A 83 -3.59 16.13 -6.66
N GLU A 84 -3.08 15.68 -7.81
CA GLU A 84 -2.47 16.57 -8.81
C GLU A 84 -3.45 17.62 -9.32
N GLY A 85 -4.71 17.23 -9.54
CA GLY A 85 -5.79 18.14 -9.89
C GLY A 85 -5.95 19.23 -8.84
N VAL A 86 -6.13 18.85 -7.57
CA VAL A 86 -6.28 19.78 -6.42
C VAL A 86 -5.12 20.78 -6.39
N LEU A 87 -3.87 20.30 -6.42
CA LEU A 87 -2.69 21.16 -6.39
C LEU A 87 -2.62 22.15 -7.58
N ARG A 88 -3.10 21.75 -8.77
CA ARG A 88 -3.15 22.62 -9.95
C ARG A 88 -4.30 23.63 -9.89
N PHE A 89 -5.44 23.27 -9.31
CA PHE A 89 -6.58 24.19 -9.15
C PHE A 89 -6.29 25.26 -8.10
N ASP A 90 -5.67 24.89 -6.98
CA ASP A 90 -5.28 25.82 -5.91
C ASP A 90 -4.26 26.87 -6.39
N CYS A 91 -3.50 26.56 -7.46
CA CYS A 91 -2.57 27.50 -8.11
C CYS A 91 -3.24 28.44 -9.13
N LYS A 92 -4.43 28.10 -9.65
CA LYS A 92 -5.17 28.96 -10.59
C LYS A 92 -6.04 30.01 -9.89
N THR A 93 -6.42 29.78 -8.63
CA THR A 93 -7.22 30.75 -7.86
C THR A 93 -6.42 31.98 -7.39
N GLN A 94 -5.09 31.96 -7.53
CA GLN A 94 -4.21 33.09 -7.19
C GLN A 94 -3.77 33.91 -8.42
N LEU A 95 -4.18 33.53 -9.64
CA LEU A 95 -3.80 34.19 -10.89
C LEU A 95 -5.03 34.72 -11.67
N GLY A 96 -5.97 35.36 -10.96
CA GLY A 96 -7.20 35.91 -11.54
C GLY A 96 -7.75 37.16 -10.84
N LYS A 97 -6.95 37.86 -10.02
CA LYS A 97 -7.31 39.15 -9.39
C LYS A 97 -6.40 40.30 -9.79
N VAL A 98 -6.09 40.43 -11.07
CA VAL A 98 -5.77 41.70 -11.75
C VAL A 98 -6.27 41.43 -13.17
N GLU A 99 -7.43 41.91 -13.60
CA GLU A 99 -7.63 43.28 -14.03
C GLU A 99 -8.98 43.81 -13.56
N ALA A 100 -8.91 44.88 -12.78
CA ALA A 100 -10.03 45.74 -12.51
C ALA A 100 -10.39 46.51 -13.78
N THR A 101 -11.70 46.68 -13.99
CA THR A 101 -12.32 47.76 -14.74
C THR A 101 -11.47 49.05 -14.73
N GLY A 102 -11.10 49.57 -15.90
CA GLY A 102 -10.32 50.80 -15.96
C GLY A 102 -10.02 51.31 -17.36
N ASN A 103 -10.98 52.07 -17.90
CA ASN A 103 -10.95 53.02 -19.02
C ASN A 103 -10.89 52.47 -20.45
#